data_AF-A0A9X1A6P4-F1
#
_entry.id   AF-A0A9X1A6P4-F1
#
_cell.length_a   1.000
_cell.length_b   1.000
_cell.length_c   1.000
_cell.angle_alpha   90.00
_cell.angle_beta   90.00
_cell.angle_gamma   90.00
#
_symmetry.space_group_name_H-M   'P 1'
#
loop_
_entity.id
_entity.type
_entity.pdbx_description
1 polymer ?
#
loop_
_entity_poly.entity_id
_entity_poly.type
_entity_poly.pdbx_seq_one_letter_code
_entity_poly.pdbx_strand_id
1 'polypeptide(L)'
;MNTRTENYIDSAIIWAISQLGNEDYCFRCLSFVEDAYEESNAIEIFGGDCAKESADEYGVTGSPEGEPPRGAFVFFDMTGELFDVTANYGHVGLCLGDGRVIHAWDEVRIDDIRAIEALEPAEGWTQPRYIGWAPVERILQGHKVR
;
A
#
# COMPACT_ATOMS: atom_id res chain seq x y z
N MET A 1 -20.70 -7.04 -16.41
CA MET A 1 -20.17 -8.10 -15.53
C MET A 1 -18.78 -7.65 -15.14
N ASN A 2 -18.52 -7.39 -13.85
CA ASN A 2 -17.18 -7.06 -13.38
C ASN A 2 -16.27 -8.27 -13.57
N THR A 3 -15.00 -8.04 -13.95
CA THR A 3 -14.01 -9.11 -14.02
C THR A 3 -13.71 -9.63 -12.62
N ARG A 4 -13.10 -10.81 -12.50
CA ARG A 4 -12.67 -11.34 -11.19
C ARG A 4 -11.76 -10.35 -10.46
N THR A 5 -10.86 -9.70 -11.20
CA THR A 5 -9.96 -8.67 -10.67
C THR A 5 -10.74 -7.47 -10.15
N GLU A 6 -11.71 -6.95 -10.89
CA GLU A 6 -12.55 -5.83 -10.42
C GLU A 6 -13.31 -6.19 -9.12
N ASN A 7 -13.82 -7.42 -8.99
CA ASN A 7 -14.46 -7.84 -7.74
C ASN A 7 -13.50 -7.86 -6.55
N TYR A 8 -12.23 -8.24 -6.77
CA TYR A 8 -11.21 -8.19 -5.71
C TYR A 8 -10.88 -6.75 -5.31
N ILE A 9 -10.71 -5.86 -6.28
CA ILE A 9 -10.48 -4.43 -6.05
C ILE A 9 -11.67 -3.82 -5.27
N ASP A 10 -12.90 -4.11 -5.70
CA ASP A 10 -14.12 -3.63 -5.06
C ASP A 10 -14.17 -4.05 -3.58
N SER A 11 -13.95 -5.34 -3.31
CA SER A 11 -13.99 -5.88 -1.95
C SER A 11 -12.87 -5.30 -1.09
N ALA A 12 -11.66 -5.16 -1.64
CA ALA A 12 -10.51 -4.62 -0.92
C ALA A 12 -10.71 -3.14 -0.55
N ILE A 13 -11.23 -2.34 -1.48
CA ILE A 13 -11.51 -0.93 -1.22
C ILE A 13 -12.66 -0.76 -0.23
N ILE A 14 -13.73 -1.55 -0.34
CA ILE A 14 -14.83 -1.52 0.64
C ILE A 14 -14.30 -1.85 2.04
N TRP A 15 -13.48 -2.89 2.16
CA TRP A 15 -12.87 -3.27 3.42
C TRP A 15 -11.96 -2.16 3.94
N ALA A 16 -11.07 -1.61 3.11
CA ALA A 16 -10.14 -0.57 3.53
C ALA A 16 -10.89 0.69 4.01
N ILE A 17 -11.94 1.11 3.29
CA ILE A 17 -12.79 2.25 3.70
C ILE A 17 -13.46 1.98 5.05
N SER A 18 -13.84 0.74 5.34
CA SER A 18 -14.43 0.38 6.63
C SER A 18 -13.46 0.53 7.81
N GLN A 19 -12.16 0.64 7.54
CA GLN A 19 -11.11 0.82 8.54
C GLN A 19 -10.73 2.29 8.76
N LEU A 20 -11.37 3.27 8.11
CA LEU A 20 -11.02 4.69 8.29
C LEU A 20 -11.03 5.12 9.77
N GLY A 21 -9.97 5.80 10.19
CA GLY A 21 -9.74 6.22 11.58
C GLY A 21 -9.28 5.10 12.51
N ASN A 22 -9.00 3.90 12.01
CA ASN A 22 -8.49 2.80 12.83
C ASN A 22 -6.99 3.02 13.13
N GLU A 23 -6.66 3.10 14.42
CA GLU A 23 -5.29 3.25 14.93
C GLU A 23 -4.58 1.88 15.12
N ASP A 24 -5.29 0.75 15.06
CA ASP A 24 -4.70 -0.59 15.24
C ASP A 24 -3.67 -0.93 14.14
N TYR A 25 -3.78 -0.27 12.99
CA TYR A 25 -2.84 -0.37 11.86
C TYR A 25 -1.71 0.67 11.90
N CYS A 26 -1.57 1.44 12.99
CA CYS A 26 -0.49 2.42 13.13
C CYS A 26 0.87 1.79 12.83
N PHE A 27 1.62 2.40 11.90
CA PHE A 27 2.91 1.91 11.37
C PHE A 27 2.88 0.54 10.67
N ARG A 28 1.71 0.01 10.32
CA ARG A 28 1.52 -1.29 9.64
C ARG A 28 1.00 -1.12 8.22
N CYS A 29 1.58 -0.19 7.46
CA CYS A 29 1.09 0.18 6.13
C CYS A 29 1.04 -1.00 5.15
N LEU A 30 2.05 -1.87 5.14
CA LEU A 30 2.05 -3.07 4.30
C LEU A 30 0.95 -4.05 4.73
N SER A 31 0.94 -4.47 6.00
CA SER A 31 -0.08 -5.39 6.50
C SER A 31 -1.50 -4.88 6.25
N PHE A 32 -1.74 -3.57 6.38
CA PHE A 32 -3.03 -2.97 6.08
C PHE A 32 -3.48 -3.18 4.62
N VAL A 33 -2.60 -2.90 3.65
CA VAL A 33 -2.97 -3.03 2.23
C VAL A 33 -3.06 -4.50 1.80
N GLU A 34 -2.28 -5.38 2.43
CA GLU A 34 -2.38 -6.82 2.23
C GLU A 34 -3.68 -7.36 2.81
N ASP A 35 -3.98 -7.10 4.08
CA ASP A 35 -5.23 -7.49 4.74
C ASP A 35 -6.46 -6.99 3.95
N ALA A 36 -6.38 -5.78 3.38
CA ALA A 36 -7.45 -5.28 2.53
C ALA A 36 -7.76 -6.23 1.37
N TYR A 37 -6.76 -6.77 0.68
CA TYR A 37 -6.99 -7.77 -0.35
C TYR A 37 -7.28 -9.15 0.23
N GLU A 38 -6.56 -9.59 1.25
CA GLU A 38 -6.59 -10.95 1.75
C GLU A 38 -7.86 -11.25 2.54
N GLU A 39 -8.22 -10.41 3.51
CA GLU A 39 -9.38 -10.63 4.38
C GLU A 39 -10.70 -10.42 3.63
N SER A 40 -10.76 -9.42 2.75
CA SER A 40 -11.99 -9.15 2.00
C SER A 40 -12.29 -10.19 0.91
N ASN A 41 -11.27 -10.89 0.43
CA ASN A 41 -11.41 -11.84 -0.68
C ASN A 41 -11.13 -13.30 -0.31
N ALA A 42 -10.75 -13.58 0.95
CA ALA A 42 -10.26 -14.88 1.39
C ALA A 42 -9.15 -15.41 0.48
N ILE A 43 -8.13 -14.58 0.25
CA ILE A 43 -6.94 -14.94 -0.53
C ILE A 43 -5.67 -14.69 0.28
N GLU A 44 -4.56 -15.25 -0.20
CA GLU A 44 -3.21 -14.95 0.26
C GLU A 44 -2.43 -14.38 -0.92
N ILE A 45 -1.87 -13.18 -0.76
CA ILE A 45 -0.97 -12.52 -1.70
C ILE A 45 0.48 -12.66 -1.20
N PHE A 46 1.46 -12.34 -2.06
CA PHE A 46 2.86 -12.56 -1.75
C PHE A 46 3.69 -11.31 -2.05
N GLY A 47 4.37 -10.80 -1.03
CA GLY A 47 5.35 -9.71 -1.09
C GLY A 47 6.48 -9.92 -0.07
N GLY A 48 7.28 -8.88 0.15
CA GLY A 48 8.40 -8.89 1.10
C GLY A 48 8.00 -8.50 2.52
N ASP A 49 8.97 -8.46 3.45
CA ASP A 49 8.69 -8.23 4.89
C ASP A 49 8.37 -6.76 5.21
N CYS A 50 8.64 -5.84 4.27
CA CYS A 50 8.29 -4.42 4.38
C CYS A 50 7.85 -3.82 3.04
N ALA A 51 7.31 -2.60 3.07
CA ALA A 51 6.79 -1.94 1.87
C ALA A 51 7.88 -1.77 0.80
N LYS A 52 9.12 -1.49 1.19
CA LYS A 52 10.25 -1.37 0.25
C LYS A 52 10.59 -2.69 -0.43
N GLU A 53 10.67 -3.77 0.32
CA GLU A 53 10.95 -5.11 -0.22
C GLU A 53 9.83 -5.58 -1.14
N SER A 54 8.57 -5.38 -0.73
CA SER A 54 7.40 -5.62 -1.59
C SER A 54 7.47 -4.81 -2.90
N ALA A 55 7.87 -3.53 -2.84
CA ALA A 55 8.06 -2.73 -4.04
C ALA A 55 9.14 -3.32 -4.97
N ASP A 56 10.27 -3.79 -4.42
CA ASP A 56 11.34 -4.44 -5.19
C ASP A 56 10.87 -5.76 -5.82
N GLU A 57 10.17 -6.58 -5.06
CA GLU A 57 9.62 -7.85 -5.53
C GLU A 57 8.58 -7.64 -6.64
N TYR A 58 7.70 -6.66 -6.50
CA TYR A 58 6.73 -6.30 -7.53
C TYR A 58 7.38 -5.63 -8.75
N GLY A 59 8.66 -5.25 -8.67
CA GLY A 59 9.42 -4.65 -9.78
C GLY A 59 9.14 -3.16 -9.95
N VAL A 60 8.86 -2.44 -8.86
CA VAL A 60 8.64 -0.99 -8.86
C VAL A 60 10.00 -0.29 -9.00
N THR A 61 10.40 -0.01 -10.25
CA THR A 61 11.71 0.59 -10.58
C THR A 61 11.63 2.07 -10.94
N GLY A 62 10.66 2.82 -10.38
CA GLY A 62 10.38 4.21 -10.74
C GLY A 62 9.08 4.36 -11.53
N SER A 63 8.45 5.53 -11.38
CA SER A 63 7.12 5.93 -11.87
C SER A 63 6.74 5.29 -13.21
N PRO A 64 5.89 4.24 -13.20
CA PRO A 64 5.24 3.79 -14.43
C PRO A 64 4.53 5.00 -15.07
N GLU A 65 4.53 5.08 -16.41
CA GLU A 65 3.81 6.18 -17.08
C GLU A 65 2.32 6.14 -16.69
N GLY A 66 1.80 7.31 -16.29
CA GLY A 66 0.39 7.48 -15.94
C GLY A 66 0.11 7.46 -14.44
N GLU A 67 -1.15 7.77 -14.11
CA GLU A 67 -1.66 7.71 -12.75
C GLU A 67 -1.91 6.26 -12.33
N PRO A 68 -1.66 5.88 -11.07
CA PRO A 68 -1.96 4.55 -10.58
C PRO A 68 -3.45 4.25 -10.79
N PRO A 69 -3.80 3.09 -11.37
CA PRO A 69 -5.19 2.68 -11.47
C PRO A 69 -5.74 2.33 -10.08
N ARG A 70 -7.06 2.41 -9.95
CA ARG A 70 -7.78 1.93 -8.78
C ARG A 70 -7.37 0.48 -8.45
N GLY A 71 -7.10 0.21 -7.19
CA GLY A 71 -6.63 -1.10 -6.71
C GLY A 71 -5.11 -1.30 -6.75
N ALA A 72 -4.34 -0.41 -7.39
CA ALA A 72 -2.88 -0.48 -7.36
C ALA A 72 -2.32 -0.23 -5.96
N PHE A 73 -1.16 -0.81 -5.66
CA PHE A 73 -0.35 -0.39 -4.51
C PHE A 73 0.59 0.73 -4.92
N VAL A 74 0.61 1.80 -4.13
CA VAL A 74 1.41 3.00 -4.37
C VAL A 74 2.51 3.07 -3.32
N PHE A 75 3.77 3.13 -3.75
CA PHE A 75 4.93 2.98 -2.88
C PHE A 75 5.73 4.27 -2.75
N PHE A 76 6.33 4.43 -1.58
CA PHE A 76 7.24 5.51 -1.23
C PHE A 76 8.48 4.92 -0.56
N ASP A 77 9.65 5.49 -0.82
CA ASP A 77 10.84 5.29 0.00
C ASP A 77 10.67 6.03 1.31
N MET A 78 11.06 5.37 2.41
CA MET A 78 11.04 5.96 3.73
C MET A 78 12.03 5.21 4.63
N THR A 79 13.06 5.92 5.06
CA THR A 79 14.12 5.38 5.92
C THR A 79 13.84 5.74 7.36
N GLY A 80 13.99 4.76 8.25
CA GLY A 80 13.84 4.95 9.68
C GLY A 80 14.56 3.86 10.44
N GLU A 81 14.41 3.86 11.75
CA GLU A 81 14.98 2.85 12.63
C GLU A 81 13.89 1.92 13.17
N LEU A 82 14.06 0.62 12.98
CA LEU A 82 13.26 -0.42 13.62
C LEU A 82 14.21 -1.47 14.21
N PHE A 83 13.98 -1.85 15.47
CA PHE A 83 14.80 -2.84 16.17
C PHE A 83 16.32 -2.56 16.11
N ASP A 84 16.71 -1.30 16.35
CA ASP A 84 18.10 -0.81 16.28
C ASP A 84 18.77 -0.92 14.89
N VAL A 85 17.97 -1.08 13.82
CA VAL A 85 18.45 -1.13 12.44
C VAL A 85 17.87 0.05 11.66
N THR A 86 18.76 0.93 11.18
CA THR A 86 18.38 1.97 10.21
C THR A 86 18.36 1.41 8.80
N ALA A 87 17.20 1.37 8.17
CA ALA A 87 17.03 0.91 6.80
C ALA A 87 15.86 1.63 6.11
N ASN A 88 15.77 1.47 4.78
CA ASN A 88 14.61 1.91 4.02
C ASN A 88 13.53 0.83 4.09
N TYR A 89 12.54 1.04 4.95
CA TYR A 89 11.38 0.16 5.10
C TYR A 89 10.24 0.53 4.14
N GLY A 90 10.27 1.76 3.63
CA GLY A 90 9.28 2.27 2.69
C GLY A 90 7.93 2.55 3.33
N HIS A 91 7.00 3.00 2.50
CA HIS A 91 5.59 3.18 2.83
C HIS A 91 4.71 2.78 1.64
N VAL A 92 3.49 2.31 1.90
CA VAL A 92 2.56 1.86 0.86
C VAL A 92 1.12 2.28 1.15
N GLY A 93 0.36 2.56 0.09
CA GLY A 93 -1.08 2.81 0.14
C GLY A 93 -1.83 2.10 -0.98
N LEU A 94 -3.13 1.85 -0.76
CA LEU A 94 -4.05 1.29 -1.74
C LEU A 94 -4.71 2.41 -2.55
N CYS A 95 -4.53 2.42 -3.86
CA CYS A 95 -5.09 3.45 -4.73
C CYS A 95 -6.61 3.32 -4.86
N LEU A 96 -7.31 4.41 -4.60
CA LEU A 96 -8.77 4.51 -4.76
C LEU A 96 -9.18 4.97 -6.17
N GLY A 97 -8.20 5.36 -7.00
CA GLY A 97 -8.41 6.13 -8.23
C GLY A 97 -8.39 7.64 -7.98
N ASP A 98 -8.37 8.41 -9.06
CA ASP A 98 -8.37 9.88 -9.05
C ASP A 98 -7.26 10.50 -8.19
N GLY A 99 -6.07 9.92 -8.19
CA GLY A 99 -4.91 10.43 -7.45
C GLY A 99 -4.96 10.25 -5.93
N ARG A 100 -5.94 9.50 -5.40
CA ARG A 100 -6.12 9.26 -3.96
C ARG A 100 -5.69 7.86 -3.55
N VAL A 101 -5.17 7.75 -2.33
CA VAL A 101 -4.84 6.47 -1.70
C VAL A 101 -5.42 6.41 -0.29
N ILE A 102 -5.80 5.21 0.12
CA ILE A 102 -6.04 4.88 1.53
C ILE A 102 -4.82 4.14 2.07
N HIS A 103 -4.32 4.54 3.23
CA HIS A 103 -3.14 3.95 3.84
C HIS A 103 -3.19 4.06 5.36
N ALA A 104 -2.41 3.21 6.03
CA ALA A 104 -2.19 3.34 7.46
C ALA A 104 -0.93 4.18 7.72
N TRP A 105 -1.06 5.26 8.50
CA TRP A 105 0.05 6.10 8.93
C TRP A 105 0.10 6.09 10.46
N ASP A 106 -0.42 7.13 11.10
CA ASP A 106 -0.81 7.21 12.51
C ASP A 106 -2.17 6.54 12.74
N GLU A 107 -3.10 6.78 11.83
CA GLU A 107 -4.38 6.09 11.69
C GLU A 107 -4.57 5.67 10.22
N VAL A 108 -5.59 4.87 9.94
CA VAL A 108 -6.03 4.63 8.55
C VAL A 108 -6.71 5.88 8.02
N ARG A 109 -6.15 6.47 6.96
CA ARG A 109 -6.58 7.75 6.39
C ARG A 109 -6.50 7.74 4.87
N ILE A 110 -7.16 8.74 4.27
CA ILE A 110 -7.12 8.98 2.82
C ILE A 110 -6.39 10.29 2.57
N ASP A 111 -5.39 10.23 1.71
CA ASP A 111 -4.64 11.38 1.24
C ASP A 111 -4.52 11.37 -0.28
N ASP A 112 -4.29 12.56 -0.85
CA ASP A 112 -3.77 12.66 -2.21
C ASP A 112 -2.36 12.09 -2.25
N ILE A 113 -2.02 11.29 -3.27
CA ILE A 113 -0.70 10.66 -3.43
C ILE A 113 0.42 11.69 -3.33
N ARG A 114 0.21 12.89 -3.90
CA ARG A 114 1.19 13.99 -3.89
C ARG A 114 1.30 14.69 -2.54
N ALA A 115 0.29 14.61 -1.69
CA ALA A 115 0.31 15.20 -0.36
C ALA A 115 1.08 14.33 0.64
N ILE A 116 1.23 13.03 0.36
CA ILE A 116 1.96 12.10 1.23
C ILE A 116 3.41 12.53 1.45
N GLU A 117 4.11 13.01 0.42
CA GLU A 117 5.49 13.50 0.52
C GLU A 117 5.67 14.72 1.44
N ALA A 118 4.58 15.31 1.93
CA ALA A 118 4.57 16.43 2.86
C ALA A 118 4.01 16.07 4.26
N LEU A 119 3.68 14.79 4.51
CA LEU A 119 3.23 14.35 5.83
C LEU A 119 4.38 14.39 6.84
N GLU A 120 4.07 14.75 8.08
CA GLU A 120 5.07 14.69 9.16
C GLU A 120 5.33 13.22 9.53
N PRO A 121 6.56 12.72 9.39
CA PRO A 121 6.91 11.37 9.76
C PRO A 121 7.12 11.26 11.28
N ALA A 122 7.14 10.03 11.79
CA ALA A 122 7.55 9.78 13.17
C ALA A 122 9.01 10.23 13.40
N GLU A 123 9.36 10.53 14.66
CA GLU A 123 10.72 10.92 15.01
C GLU A 123 11.74 9.85 14.54
N GLY A 124 12.84 10.31 13.92
CA GLY A 124 13.87 9.43 13.38
C GLY A 124 13.61 8.90 11.96
N TRP A 125 12.44 9.18 11.37
CA TRP A 125 12.11 8.79 10.01
C TRP A 125 12.32 9.93 9.01
N THR A 126 12.73 9.58 7.80
CA THR A 126 12.79 10.53 6.68
C THR A 126 11.40 10.81 6.14
N GLN A 127 11.24 11.98 5.50
CA GLN A 127 10.07 12.26 4.67
C GLN A 127 9.84 11.16 3.63
N PRO A 128 8.59 10.74 3.37
CA PRO A 128 8.30 9.75 2.35
C PRO A 128 8.57 10.33 0.97
N ARG A 129 9.12 9.51 0.07
CA ARG A 129 9.43 9.91 -1.31
C ARG A 129 8.79 8.95 -2.29
N TYR A 130 7.95 9.43 -3.19
CA TYR A 130 7.24 8.58 -4.13
C TYR A 130 8.21 7.80 -5.05
N ILE A 131 8.03 6.47 -5.16
CA ILE A 131 8.87 5.59 -5.99
C ILE A 131 8.12 4.86 -7.09
N GLY A 132 6.78 4.92 -7.10
CA GLY A 132 5.97 4.32 -8.16
C GLY A 132 4.79 3.52 -7.62
N TRP A 133 4.22 2.67 -8.46
CA TRP A 133 3.10 1.82 -8.12
C TRP A 133 3.19 0.45 -8.80
N ALA A 134 2.52 -0.54 -8.23
CA ALA A 134 2.36 -1.88 -8.80
C ALA A 134 0.89 -2.11 -9.21
N PRO A 135 0.63 -2.61 -10.43
CA PRO A 135 -0.73 -2.94 -10.85
C PRO A 135 -1.27 -4.13 -10.05
N VAL A 136 -2.60 -4.17 -9.90
CA VAL A 136 -3.30 -5.27 -9.21
C VAL A 136 -2.99 -6.64 -9.84
N GLU A 137 -2.80 -6.71 -11.16
CA GLU A 137 -2.41 -7.96 -11.83
C GLU A 137 -1.06 -8.48 -11.36
N ARG A 138 -0.13 -7.57 -11.03
CA ARG A 138 1.19 -7.93 -10.50
C ARG A 138 1.08 -8.37 -9.04
N ILE A 139 0.32 -7.63 -8.23
CA ILE A 139 0.09 -7.93 -6.80
C ILE A 139 -0.58 -9.29 -6.62
N LEU A 140 -1.58 -9.60 -7.45
CA LEU A 140 -2.28 -10.87 -7.43
C LEU A 140 -1.54 -12.01 -8.14
N GLN A 141 -0.35 -11.79 -8.68
CA GLN A 141 0.35 -12.83 -9.41
C GLN A 141 0.77 -13.96 -8.48
N GLY A 142 0.15 -15.13 -8.66
CA GLY A 142 0.44 -16.32 -7.84
C GLY A 142 -0.35 -16.42 -6.54
N HIS A 143 -1.29 -15.50 -6.29
CA HIS A 143 -2.16 -15.55 -5.11
C HIS A 143 -2.91 -16.89 -4.98
N LYS A 144 -3.23 -17.27 -3.74
CA LYS A 144 -3.97 -18.50 -3.42
C LYS A 144 -5.30 -18.16 -2.78
N VAL A 145 -6.29 -19.02 -2.97
CA VAL A 145 -7.55 -18.95 -2.21
C VAL A 145 -7.32 -19.62 -0.86
N ARG A 146 -7.78 -18.98 0.22
CA ARG A 146 -7.74 -19.51 1.59
C ARG A 146 -8.90 -20.48 1.85
#